data_AF-A0A1T8PDN1-F1
#
_entry.id   AF-A0A1T8PDN1-F1
#
_cell.length_a   1.000
_cell.length_b   1.000
_cell.length_c   1.000
_cell.angle_alpha   90.00
_cell.angle_beta   90.00
_cell.angle_gamma   90.00
#
_symmetry.space_group_name_H-M   'P 1'
#
loop_
_entity.id
_entity.type
_entity.pdbx_description
1 polymer ?
#
loop_
_entity_poly.entity_id
_entity_poly.type
_entity_poly.pdbx_seq_one_letter_code
_entity_poly.pdbx_strand_id
1 'polypeptide(L)'
;MNGPDGKWIGYGEGDVSDAVTPIEHRLVHAYPKNSHAIEHGVAVDRTYTAGTAQAVRDLTAFMNNDARERERLARMGIATPLRSDGVANLDVRRAIGAYVEAPANPPQSKYPIQGVWADSRAFLNPPTAHSFVKATNDFRDEAMRLYRPMAGTPIWLLGYSMGGDSVQKILTALPPEWRQHVVGVTTFGDPAMPAEGSLLGDDPGEGISKSPQPPWVRDRYWSYSIDGDWYPRARGLLFLLYQVLTRAELTMEFAIYLFTEFPKQAFQQLIGQTPSTDPLAGTLAGLAGMMTSGPLGTVGALLNPLQLFAILPDLVRLLFDAIKFVATNAHGKYGDPAYALWDGMTAVDHAAATIRRVAPEGCTLFLLPGTWANWNQGFPFDVAAQLQ
;
A
#
# COMPACT_ATOMS: atom_id res chain seq x y z
N MET A 1 15.84 -0.14 -16.12
CA MET A 1 15.68 -0.83 -17.42
C MET A 1 15.31 -2.33 -17.31
N ASN A 2 14.40 -2.84 -18.17
CA ASN A 2 14.13 -4.28 -18.33
C ASN A 2 14.74 -4.82 -19.63
N GLY A 3 15.24 -6.06 -19.63
CA GLY A 3 15.76 -6.75 -20.81
C GLY A 3 14.66 -7.30 -21.73
N PRO A 4 15.04 -7.94 -22.85
CA PRO A 4 14.09 -8.55 -23.80
C PRO A 4 13.18 -9.62 -23.19
N ASP A 5 13.58 -10.20 -22.05
CA ASP A 5 12.82 -11.18 -21.26
C ASP A 5 11.94 -10.53 -20.18
N GLY A 6 11.84 -9.19 -20.16
CA GLY A 6 11.05 -8.41 -19.21
C GLY A 6 11.68 -8.28 -17.82
N LYS A 7 12.86 -8.86 -17.56
CA LYS A 7 13.52 -8.80 -16.25
C LYS A 7 14.33 -7.53 -16.09
N TRP A 8 14.40 -7.01 -14.87
CA TRP A 8 15.26 -5.87 -14.57
C TRP A 8 16.74 -6.22 -14.79
N ILE A 9 17.43 -5.43 -15.61
CA ILE A 9 18.84 -5.68 -15.99
C ILE A 9 19.82 -4.64 -15.45
N GLY A 10 19.34 -3.57 -14.83
CA GLY A 10 20.16 -2.48 -14.31
C GLY A 10 19.63 -1.10 -14.68
N TYR A 11 20.48 -0.08 -14.45
CA TYR A 11 20.28 1.27 -14.94
C TYR A 11 21.02 1.47 -16.27
N GLY A 12 20.36 2.07 -17.24
CA GLY A 12 20.92 2.38 -18.55
C GLY A 12 20.40 3.69 -19.11
N GLU A 13 20.78 4.01 -20.34
CA GLU A 13 20.43 5.27 -21.00
C GLU A 13 18.93 5.57 -20.92
N GLY A 14 18.59 6.78 -20.45
CA GLY A 14 17.21 7.26 -20.29
C GLY A 14 16.57 6.96 -18.93
N ASP A 15 17.20 6.17 -18.05
CA ASP A 15 16.69 5.94 -16.70
C ASP A 15 16.86 7.21 -15.83
N VAL A 16 15.80 7.59 -15.09
CA VAL A 16 15.80 8.69 -14.12
C VAL A 16 15.49 8.14 -12.73
N SER A 17 16.43 8.21 -11.79
CA SER A 17 16.27 7.62 -10.45
C SER A 17 17.29 8.14 -9.44
N ASP A 18 16.94 8.19 -8.16
CA ASP A 18 17.89 8.47 -7.06
C ASP A 18 19.04 7.47 -6.99
N ALA A 19 18.86 6.26 -7.51
CA ALA A 19 19.90 5.26 -7.57
C ALA A 19 20.95 5.51 -8.68
N VAL A 20 20.70 6.44 -9.60
CA VAL A 20 21.64 6.86 -10.64
C VAL A 20 22.69 7.81 -10.08
N THR A 21 22.32 8.72 -9.16
CA THR A 21 23.23 9.70 -8.58
C THR A 21 24.50 9.10 -7.96
N PRO A 22 24.44 8.00 -7.17
CA PRO A 22 25.65 7.36 -6.66
C PRO A 22 26.53 6.78 -7.77
N ILE A 23 25.95 6.33 -8.89
CA ILE A 23 26.71 5.81 -10.03
C ILE A 23 27.50 6.94 -10.67
N GLU A 24 26.82 8.03 -11.04
CA GLU A 24 27.44 9.25 -11.61
C GLU A 24 28.51 9.80 -10.68
N HIS A 25 28.22 9.91 -9.39
CA HIS A 25 29.16 10.39 -8.39
C HIS A 25 30.43 9.53 -8.33
N ARG A 26 30.31 8.18 -8.39
CA ARG A 26 31.49 7.30 -8.41
C ARG A 26 32.27 7.43 -9.72
N LEU A 27 31.60 7.54 -10.86
CA LEU A 27 32.25 7.73 -12.15
C LEU A 27 33.06 9.03 -12.21
N VAL A 28 32.48 10.14 -11.73
CA VAL A 28 33.09 11.48 -11.76
C VAL A 28 34.17 11.64 -10.69
N HIS A 29 33.94 11.17 -9.46
CA HIS A 29 34.83 11.51 -8.34
C HIS A 29 35.77 10.38 -7.91
N ALA A 30 35.35 9.12 -8.02
CA ALA A 30 36.17 7.99 -7.57
C ALA A 30 37.00 7.37 -8.70
N TYR A 31 36.47 7.36 -9.93
CA TYR A 31 37.14 6.74 -11.08
C TYR A 31 37.38 7.66 -12.29
N PRO A 32 37.63 8.98 -12.13
CA PRO A 32 37.64 9.94 -13.25
C PRO A 32 38.58 9.57 -14.40
N LYS A 33 39.72 8.95 -14.08
CA LYS A 33 40.74 8.58 -15.08
C LYS A 33 40.38 7.33 -15.91
N ASN A 34 39.62 6.40 -15.34
CA ASN A 34 39.34 5.11 -15.97
C ASN A 34 37.93 5.04 -16.55
N SER A 35 37.02 5.90 -16.05
CA SER A 35 35.68 6.08 -16.61
C SER A 35 35.64 7.17 -17.69
N HIS A 36 36.64 8.06 -17.75
CA HIS A 36 36.62 9.27 -18.57
C HIS A 36 35.33 10.11 -18.40
N ALA A 37 34.72 10.06 -17.22
CA ALA A 37 33.39 10.62 -16.99
C ALA A 37 33.27 12.12 -17.33
N ILE A 38 34.32 12.91 -17.08
CA ILE A 38 34.35 14.34 -17.42
C ILE A 38 34.37 14.54 -18.94
N GLU A 39 35.11 13.71 -19.67
CA GLU A 39 35.23 13.78 -21.14
C GLU A 39 33.91 13.37 -21.82
N HIS A 40 33.22 12.40 -21.23
CA HIS A 40 31.89 11.96 -21.68
C HIS A 40 30.75 12.88 -21.22
N GLY A 41 31.04 13.97 -20.49
CA GLY A 41 30.05 14.95 -20.05
C GLY A 41 29.09 14.44 -18.96
N VAL A 42 29.53 13.50 -18.12
CA VAL A 42 28.72 12.97 -17.01
C VAL A 42 28.46 14.07 -15.98
N ALA A 43 27.18 14.41 -15.78
CA ALA A 43 26.71 15.25 -14.68
C ALA A 43 26.14 14.37 -13.55
N VAL A 44 26.13 14.89 -12.33
CA VAL A 44 25.50 14.22 -11.18
C VAL A 44 24.11 14.82 -11.01
N ASP A 45 23.12 14.28 -11.71
CA ASP A 45 21.79 14.88 -11.84
C ASP A 45 20.61 13.88 -11.89
N ARG A 46 20.85 12.62 -11.48
CA ARG A 46 19.87 11.51 -11.42
C ARG A 46 19.47 10.96 -12.79
N THR A 47 20.05 11.45 -13.88
CA THR A 47 19.67 11.08 -15.26
C THR A 47 20.77 10.28 -15.94
N TYR A 48 20.53 9.00 -16.16
CA TYR A 48 21.52 8.13 -16.80
C TYR A 48 21.62 8.46 -18.29
N THR A 49 22.57 9.33 -18.66
CA THR A 49 22.76 9.81 -20.04
C THR A 49 23.57 8.83 -20.90
N ALA A 50 23.63 9.08 -22.21
CA ALA A 50 24.56 8.39 -23.11
C ALA A 50 26.03 8.56 -22.67
N GLY A 51 26.38 9.72 -22.10
CA GLY A 51 27.69 9.98 -21.50
C GLY A 51 27.96 9.07 -20.29
N THR A 52 26.97 8.92 -19.40
CA THR A 52 27.03 7.99 -18.26
C THR A 52 27.20 6.55 -18.73
N ALA A 53 26.47 6.13 -19.77
CA ALA A 53 26.60 4.80 -20.36
C ALA A 53 28.00 4.56 -20.92
N GLN A 54 28.56 5.51 -21.67
CA GLN A 54 29.91 5.40 -22.22
C GLN A 54 30.98 5.34 -21.12
N ALA A 55 30.84 6.16 -20.07
CA ALA A 55 31.76 6.13 -18.94
C ALA A 55 31.74 4.78 -18.18
N VAL A 56 30.57 4.13 -18.10
CA VAL A 56 30.46 2.77 -17.54
C VAL A 56 31.12 1.73 -18.45
N ARG A 57 31.02 1.86 -19.77
CA ARG A 57 31.73 0.96 -20.71
C ARG A 57 33.24 1.03 -20.53
N ASP A 58 33.78 2.23 -20.48
CA ASP A 58 35.22 2.45 -20.30
C ASP A 58 35.71 1.87 -18.96
N LEU A 59 34.97 2.14 -17.88
CA LEU A 59 35.34 1.66 -16.55
C LEU A 59 35.25 0.14 -16.42
N THR A 60 34.20 -0.47 -16.96
CA THR A 60 34.02 -1.94 -16.93
C THR A 60 35.03 -2.64 -17.83
N ALA A 61 35.39 -2.04 -18.97
CA ALA A 61 36.49 -2.52 -19.82
C ALA A 61 37.82 -2.48 -19.07
N PHE A 62 38.12 -1.41 -18.34
CA PHE A 62 39.31 -1.33 -17.48
C PHE A 62 39.29 -2.43 -16.40
N MET A 63 38.20 -2.52 -15.62
CA MET A 63 38.10 -3.48 -14.51
C MET A 63 38.18 -4.96 -14.97
N ASN A 64 37.66 -5.27 -16.16
CA ASN A 64 37.71 -6.61 -16.73
C ASN A 64 39.10 -7.01 -17.23
N ASN A 65 39.93 -6.04 -17.63
CA ASN A 65 41.24 -6.30 -18.24
C ASN A 65 42.41 -6.09 -17.27
N ASP A 66 42.23 -5.31 -16.20
CA ASP A 66 43.26 -5.10 -15.19
C ASP A 66 43.34 -6.26 -14.18
N ALA A 67 44.54 -6.79 -13.96
CA ALA A 67 44.74 -7.95 -13.07
C ALA A 67 44.44 -7.64 -11.59
N ARG A 68 44.73 -6.42 -11.12
CA ARG A 68 44.51 -6.02 -9.73
C ARG A 68 43.04 -5.79 -9.46
N GLU A 69 42.33 -5.20 -10.42
CA GLU A 69 40.87 -5.04 -10.31
C GLU A 69 40.17 -6.39 -10.31
N ARG A 70 40.55 -7.35 -11.16
CA ARG A 70 39.98 -8.71 -11.11
C ARG A 70 40.19 -9.38 -9.76
N GLU A 71 41.37 -9.24 -9.16
CA GLU A 71 41.64 -9.76 -7.81
C GLU A 71 40.79 -9.05 -6.73
N ARG A 72 40.61 -7.72 -6.85
CA ARG A 72 39.71 -6.96 -5.96
C ARG A 72 38.26 -7.42 -6.09
N LEU A 73 37.76 -7.60 -7.31
CA LEU A 73 36.39 -8.05 -7.57
C LEU A 73 36.14 -9.47 -7.05
N ALA A 74 37.12 -10.37 -7.22
CA ALA A 74 37.06 -11.72 -6.67
C ALA A 74 36.96 -11.71 -5.14
N ARG A 75 37.74 -10.85 -4.45
CA ARG A 75 37.64 -10.69 -2.98
C ARG A 75 36.29 -10.15 -2.51
N MET A 76 35.57 -9.42 -3.37
CA MET A 76 34.21 -8.91 -3.10
C MET A 76 33.11 -9.90 -3.47
N GLY A 77 33.46 -11.09 -4.00
CA GLY A 77 32.49 -12.08 -4.48
C GLY A 77 31.69 -11.59 -5.69
N ILE A 78 32.29 -10.74 -6.54
CA ILE A 78 31.67 -10.21 -7.76
C ILE A 78 32.13 -11.05 -8.95
N ALA A 79 31.17 -11.56 -9.72
CA ALA A 79 31.45 -12.36 -10.91
C ALA A 79 32.05 -11.48 -12.03
N THR A 80 33.12 -11.96 -12.66
CA THR A 80 33.73 -11.35 -13.85
C THR A 80 33.54 -12.25 -15.08
N PRO A 81 33.40 -11.70 -16.29
CA PRO A 81 33.50 -10.27 -16.61
C PRO A 81 32.24 -9.48 -16.20
N LEU A 82 32.45 -8.24 -15.74
CA LEU A 82 31.40 -7.24 -15.62
C LEU A 82 30.81 -6.95 -17.00
N ARG A 83 29.53 -6.54 -17.05
CA ARG A 83 28.89 -6.14 -18.32
C ARG A 83 29.62 -4.98 -18.96
N SER A 84 29.75 -5.01 -20.28
CA SER A 84 30.46 -4.01 -21.10
C SER A 84 29.54 -3.23 -22.05
N ASP A 85 28.22 -3.37 -21.92
CA ASP A 85 27.23 -2.72 -22.79
C ASP A 85 26.83 -1.30 -22.32
N GLY A 86 27.35 -0.86 -21.17
CA GLY A 86 27.07 0.45 -20.58
C GLY A 86 25.89 0.44 -19.59
N VAL A 87 25.37 -0.74 -19.24
CA VAL A 87 24.32 -0.91 -18.23
C VAL A 87 24.94 -1.14 -16.85
N ALA A 88 24.57 -0.32 -15.88
CA ALA A 88 24.97 -0.47 -14.48
C ALA A 88 24.05 -1.46 -13.74
N ASN A 89 24.29 -2.75 -13.94
CA ASN A 89 23.64 -3.83 -13.18
C ASN A 89 24.18 -3.90 -11.74
N LEU A 90 23.65 -4.82 -10.91
CA LEU A 90 24.05 -4.95 -9.51
C LEU A 90 25.55 -5.16 -9.35
N ASP A 91 26.16 -6.03 -10.16
CA ASP A 91 27.60 -6.33 -10.08
C ASP A 91 28.45 -5.10 -10.43
N VAL A 92 28.09 -4.34 -11.47
CA VAL A 92 28.77 -3.08 -11.81
C VAL A 92 28.63 -2.07 -10.67
N ARG A 93 27.43 -1.92 -10.09
CA ARG A 93 27.20 -0.98 -8.99
C ARG A 93 27.96 -1.35 -7.72
N ARG A 94 28.02 -2.64 -7.38
CA ARG A 94 28.86 -3.16 -6.27
C ARG A 94 30.34 -2.94 -6.56
N ALA A 95 30.79 -3.25 -7.78
CA ALA A 95 32.18 -3.11 -8.21
C ALA A 95 32.71 -1.67 -8.05
N ILE A 96 31.89 -0.68 -8.40
CA ILE A 96 32.24 0.73 -8.29
C ILE A 96 31.88 1.35 -6.93
N GLY A 97 31.23 0.62 -6.03
CA GLY A 97 30.79 1.15 -4.72
C GLY A 97 29.62 2.15 -4.80
N ALA A 98 28.81 2.07 -5.86
CA ALA A 98 27.55 2.81 -6.01
C ALA A 98 26.34 2.05 -5.43
N TYR A 99 26.57 0.85 -4.89
CA TYR A 99 25.59 0.08 -4.14
C TYR A 99 26.12 -0.13 -2.72
N VAL A 100 25.34 0.30 -1.74
CA VAL A 100 25.59 0.02 -0.33
C VAL A 100 24.83 -1.25 0.00
N GLU A 101 25.56 -2.32 0.33
CA GLU A 101 24.94 -3.53 0.87
C GLU A 101 24.29 -3.20 2.22
N ALA A 102 23.08 -3.72 2.43
CA ALA A 102 22.51 -3.72 3.76
C ALA A 102 23.50 -4.43 4.70
N PRO A 103 23.79 -3.86 5.89
CA PRO A 103 24.74 -4.46 6.81
C PRO A 103 24.35 -5.92 7.10
N ALA A 104 25.33 -6.82 7.07
CA ALA A 104 25.10 -8.26 7.28
C ALA A 104 24.46 -8.56 8.65
N ASN A 105 24.73 -7.70 9.63
CA ASN A 105 24.06 -7.64 10.92
C ASN A 105 23.61 -6.19 11.13
N PRO A 106 22.38 -5.81 10.71
CA PRO A 106 21.85 -4.51 11.09
C PRO A 106 21.81 -4.45 12.63
N PRO A 107 22.06 -3.29 13.25
CA PRO A 107 21.81 -3.14 14.67
C PRO A 107 20.39 -3.63 14.95
N GLN A 108 20.25 -4.49 15.97
CA GLN A 108 18.98 -5.13 16.28
C GLN A 108 17.97 -4.04 16.61
N SER A 109 17.06 -3.76 15.69
CA SER A 109 16.00 -2.78 15.92
C SER A 109 15.27 -3.17 17.19
N LYS A 110 15.02 -2.18 18.06
CA LYS A 110 14.19 -2.39 19.26
C LYS A 110 12.83 -2.98 18.88
N TYR A 111 12.33 -2.64 17.69
CA TYR A 111 11.08 -3.10 17.12
C TYR A 111 11.28 -3.53 15.65
N PRO A 112 11.62 -4.81 15.40
CA PRO A 112 11.80 -5.34 14.06
C PRO A 112 10.58 -5.06 13.16
N ILE A 113 10.82 -4.68 11.91
CA ILE A 113 9.75 -4.37 10.95
C ILE A 113 9.49 -5.59 10.06
N GLN A 114 8.23 -6.00 9.96
CA GLN A 114 7.73 -6.98 9.01
C GLN A 114 6.71 -6.33 8.07
N GLY A 115 7.15 -5.97 6.86
CA GLY A 115 6.23 -5.56 5.81
C GLY A 115 5.37 -6.73 5.35
N VAL A 116 4.04 -6.56 5.29
CA VAL A 116 3.12 -7.54 4.72
C VAL A 116 2.89 -7.15 3.26
N TRP A 117 3.20 -8.04 2.33
CA TRP A 117 3.08 -7.75 0.89
C TRP A 117 1.96 -8.55 0.23
N ALA A 118 0.94 -7.84 -0.25
CA ALA A 118 -0.01 -8.31 -1.24
C ALA A 118 -0.28 -7.16 -2.23
N ASP A 119 -0.93 -7.45 -3.35
CA ASP A 119 -1.31 -6.42 -4.30
C ASP A 119 -2.38 -5.52 -3.66
N SER A 120 -2.01 -4.29 -3.32
CA SER A 120 -2.89 -3.33 -2.63
C SER A 120 -3.76 -2.52 -3.59
N ARG A 121 -3.65 -2.76 -4.91
CA ARG A 121 -4.47 -2.13 -5.95
C ARG A 121 -5.86 -2.75 -5.91
N ALA A 122 -6.62 -2.37 -4.90
CA ALA A 122 -8.04 -2.66 -4.78
C ALA A 122 -8.86 -1.50 -5.38
N PHE A 123 -10.16 -1.72 -5.55
CA PHE A 123 -11.07 -0.72 -6.10
C PHE A 123 -10.71 -0.24 -7.51
N LEU A 124 -10.27 -1.14 -8.40
CA LEU A 124 -10.52 -1.00 -9.84
C LEU A 124 -9.51 -0.16 -10.64
N ASN A 125 -8.41 -0.80 -11.05
CA ASN A 125 -7.90 -0.54 -12.40
C ASN A 125 -7.90 -1.83 -13.24
N PRO A 126 -9.05 -2.17 -13.85
CA PRO A 126 -9.11 -3.28 -14.79
C PRO A 126 -8.18 -3.03 -16.00
N PRO A 127 -7.59 -4.08 -16.57
CA PRO A 127 -7.85 -5.50 -16.28
C PRO A 127 -7.03 -6.10 -15.12
N THR A 128 -6.21 -5.31 -14.41
CA THR A 128 -5.14 -5.87 -13.55
C THR A 128 -5.39 -5.84 -12.03
N ALA A 129 -6.37 -5.07 -11.56
CA ALA A 129 -6.68 -4.90 -10.14
C ALA A 129 -7.87 -5.77 -9.73
N HIS A 130 -7.77 -6.40 -8.57
CA HIS A 130 -8.79 -7.30 -8.01
C HIS A 130 -9.71 -6.59 -7.00
N SER A 131 -10.76 -7.27 -6.53
CA SER A 131 -11.66 -6.72 -5.51
C SER A 131 -10.95 -6.43 -4.19
N PHE A 132 -11.46 -5.45 -3.44
CA PHE A 132 -10.96 -5.13 -2.10
C PHE A 132 -11.07 -6.33 -1.14
N VAL A 133 -12.16 -7.10 -1.26
CA VAL A 133 -12.35 -8.32 -0.47
C VAL A 133 -11.23 -9.32 -0.73
N LYS A 134 -10.84 -9.51 -2.00
CA LYS A 134 -9.72 -10.37 -2.35
C LYS A 134 -8.39 -9.80 -1.84
N ALA A 135 -8.15 -8.49 -1.98
CA ALA A 135 -6.90 -7.86 -1.53
C ALA A 135 -6.65 -8.07 -0.04
N THR A 136 -7.66 -7.78 0.77
CA THR A 136 -7.61 -7.93 2.23
C THR A 136 -7.50 -9.39 2.67
N ASN A 137 -8.03 -10.35 1.90
CA ASN A 137 -7.80 -11.78 2.12
C ASN A 137 -6.35 -12.19 1.80
N ASP A 138 -5.78 -11.67 0.72
CA ASP A 138 -4.38 -11.94 0.35
C ASP A 138 -3.42 -11.36 1.41
N PHE A 139 -3.70 -10.17 1.95
CA PHE A 139 -2.95 -9.60 3.08
C PHE A 139 -3.05 -10.46 4.33
N ARG A 140 -4.25 -10.99 4.65
CA ARG A 140 -4.42 -11.95 5.75
C ARG A 140 -3.54 -13.18 5.54
N ASP A 141 -3.59 -13.77 4.35
CA ASP A 141 -2.87 -15.01 4.07
C ASP A 141 -1.36 -14.80 4.10
N GLU A 142 -0.86 -13.68 3.58
CA GLU A 142 0.55 -13.31 3.66
C GLU A 142 1.00 -13.06 5.11
N ALA A 143 0.24 -12.28 5.90
CA ALA A 143 0.56 -12.05 7.30
C ALA A 143 0.62 -13.37 8.09
N MET A 144 -0.33 -14.29 7.84
CA MET A 144 -0.32 -15.61 8.46
C MET A 144 0.88 -16.45 8.00
N ARG A 145 1.27 -16.38 6.72
CA ARG A 145 2.47 -17.06 6.20
C ARG A 145 3.75 -16.54 6.87
N LEU A 146 3.84 -15.22 7.08
CA LEU A 146 4.97 -14.55 7.71
C LEU A 146 5.05 -14.81 9.22
N TYR A 147 3.90 -14.87 9.90
CA TYR A 147 3.88 -15.08 11.35
C TYR A 147 4.10 -16.54 11.76
N ARG A 148 3.64 -17.52 10.96
CA ARG A 148 3.77 -18.96 11.28
C ARG A 148 5.18 -19.41 11.71
N PRO A 149 6.28 -19.05 11.02
CA PRO A 149 7.64 -19.44 11.41
C PRO A 149 8.12 -18.81 12.73
N MET A 150 7.47 -17.74 13.18
CA MET A 150 7.77 -17.03 14.42
C MET A 150 6.60 -17.07 15.42
N ALA A 151 5.69 -18.04 15.26
CA ALA A 151 4.55 -18.21 16.14
C ALA A 151 5.03 -18.33 17.60
N GLY A 152 4.44 -17.52 18.48
CA GLY A 152 4.89 -17.42 19.88
C GLY A 152 5.71 -16.17 20.19
N THR A 153 6.03 -15.35 19.19
CA THR A 153 6.76 -14.08 19.38
C THR A 153 5.81 -12.88 19.47
N PRO A 154 6.11 -11.87 20.30
CA PRO A 154 5.28 -10.67 20.39
C PRO A 154 5.17 -9.91 19.07
N ILE A 155 3.95 -9.62 18.63
CA ILE A 155 3.67 -8.82 17.43
C ILE A 155 2.76 -7.64 17.72
N TRP A 156 2.98 -6.57 16.95
CA TRP A 156 2.09 -5.41 16.88
C TRP A 156 1.58 -5.25 15.46
N LEU A 157 0.27 -5.16 15.27
CA LEU A 157 -0.30 -4.96 13.93
C LEU A 157 -0.57 -3.48 13.68
N LEU A 158 -0.05 -2.94 12.58
CA LEU A 158 -0.23 -1.54 12.15
C LEU A 158 -1.00 -1.50 10.83
N GLY A 159 -2.24 -1.03 10.83
CA GLY A 159 -3.10 -0.97 9.63
C GLY A 159 -3.55 0.45 9.28
N TYR A 160 -3.62 0.78 7.99
CA TYR A 160 -4.25 2.03 7.52
C TYR A 160 -5.30 1.74 6.45
N SER A 161 -6.51 2.29 6.59
CA SER A 161 -7.58 2.14 5.59
C SER A 161 -7.86 0.65 5.33
N MET A 162 -7.64 0.16 4.11
CA MET A 162 -7.64 -1.27 3.78
C MET A 162 -6.81 -2.15 4.73
N GLY A 163 -5.69 -1.63 5.24
CA GLY A 163 -4.86 -2.30 6.23
C GLY A 163 -5.60 -2.56 7.55
N GLY A 164 -6.54 -1.71 7.97
CA GLY A 164 -7.38 -1.94 9.14
C GLY A 164 -8.34 -3.13 8.98
N ASP A 165 -8.98 -3.24 7.80
CA ASP A 165 -9.82 -4.39 7.46
C ASP A 165 -8.97 -5.67 7.30
N SER A 166 -7.76 -5.54 6.77
CA SER A 166 -6.79 -6.66 6.71
C SER A 166 -6.38 -7.14 8.11
N VAL A 167 -6.12 -6.21 9.04
CA VAL A 167 -5.87 -6.51 10.46
C VAL A 167 -7.03 -7.28 11.06
N GLN A 168 -8.27 -6.86 10.81
CA GLN A 168 -9.47 -7.56 11.31
C GLN A 168 -9.53 -9.02 10.84
N LYS A 169 -9.21 -9.26 9.56
CA LYS A 169 -9.19 -10.60 8.98
C LYS A 169 -8.06 -11.46 9.55
N ILE A 170 -6.90 -10.86 9.83
CA ILE A 170 -5.78 -11.55 10.51
C ILE A 170 -6.19 -11.95 11.92
N LEU A 171 -6.73 -11.01 12.70
CA LEU A 171 -7.17 -11.27 14.08
C LEU A 171 -8.28 -12.32 14.14
N THR A 172 -9.19 -12.31 13.18
CA THR A 172 -10.22 -13.36 13.04
C THR A 172 -9.62 -14.72 12.72
N ALA A 173 -8.60 -14.78 11.85
CA ALA A 173 -7.95 -16.02 11.44
C ALA A 173 -6.90 -16.54 12.43
N LEU A 174 -6.47 -15.72 13.39
CA LEU A 174 -5.46 -16.10 14.38
C LEU A 174 -5.98 -17.21 15.32
N PRO A 175 -5.25 -18.34 15.42
CA PRO A 175 -5.56 -19.39 16.37
C PRO A 175 -5.61 -18.86 17.81
N PRO A 176 -6.53 -19.32 18.67
CA PRO A 176 -6.64 -18.88 20.06
C PRO A 176 -5.31 -18.92 20.83
N GLU A 177 -4.51 -19.95 20.62
CA GLU A 177 -3.20 -20.17 21.23
C GLU A 177 -2.12 -19.19 20.77
N TRP A 178 -2.38 -18.33 19.79
CA TRP A 178 -1.45 -17.29 19.35
C TRP A 178 -1.89 -15.88 19.76
N ARG A 179 -3.13 -15.69 20.21
CA ARG A 179 -3.72 -14.37 20.45
C ARG A 179 -3.00 -13.59 21.55
N GLN A 180 -2.48 -14.27 22.56
CA GLN A 180 -1.71 -13.63 23.64
C GLN A 180 -0.42 -12.95 23.15
N HIS A 181 0.07 -13.33 21.97
CA HIS A 181 1.28 -12.74 21.39
C HIS A 181 0.99 -11.49 20.55
N VAL A 182 -0.28 -11.20 20.25
CA VAL A 182 -0.67 -9.88 19.77
C VAL A 182 -0.66 -8.94 20.97
N VAL A 183 0.41 -8.16 21.10
CA VAL A 183 0.61 -7.25 22.24
C VAL A 183 -0.03 -5.88 22.01
N GLY A 184 -0.32 -5.53 20.76
CA GLY A 184 -1.04 -4.32 20.43
C GLY A 184 -1.50 -4.29 18.98
N VAL A 185 -2.54 -3.51 18.74
CA VAL A 185 -3.07 -3.22 17.41
C VAL A 185 -3.24 -1.73 17.28
N THR A 186 -2.72 -1.17 16.19
CA THR A 186 -2.90 0.23 15.85
C THR A 186 -3.48 0.36 14.46
N THR A 187 -4.58 1.11 14.33
CA THR A 187 -5.18 1.38 13.02
C THR A 187 -5.44 2.86 12.78
N PHE A 188 -5.41 3.27 11.51
CA PHE A 188 -5.70 4.63 11.05
C PHE A 188 -6.82 4.57 10.02
N GLY A 189 -7.89 5.35 10.20
CA GLY A 189 -9.01 5.37 9.25
C GLY A 189 -9.65 3.99 9.06
N ASP A 190 -9.82 3.26 10.16
CA ASP A 190 -10.14 1.83 10.16
C ASP A 190 -11.58 1.53 9.71
N PRO A 191 -11.79 0.86 8.56
CA PRO A 191 -13.10 0.41 8.14
C PRO A 191 -13.75 -0.58 9.10
N ALA A 192 -12.97 -1.25 9.95
CA ALA A 192 -13.38 -2.25 10.93
C ALA A 192 -13.43 -1.71 12.38
N MET A 193 -13.51 -0.38 12.56
CA MET A 193 -13.67 0.23 13.88
C MET A 193 -14.94 -0.30 14.59
N PRO A 194 -14.85 -0.79 15.85
CA PRO A 194 -16.02 -1.10 16.66
C PRO A 194 -16.88 0.14 16.97
N ALA A 195 -18.18 -0.03 17.18
CA ALA A 195 -19.06 1.08 17.55
C ALA A 195 -18.70 1.67 18.93
N GLU A 196 -18.05 0.89 19.78
CA GLU A 196 -17.53 1.31 21.08
C GLU A 196 -16.16 2.00 20.98
N GLY A 197 -15.67 2.28 19.75
CA GLY A 197 -14.39 2.93 19.52
C GLY A 197 -13.17 2.08 19.88
N SER A 198 -12.17 2.71 20.48
CA SER A 198 -10.89 2.10 20.82
C SER A 198 -10.38 2.62 22.17
N LEU A 199 -9.16 2.23 22.59
CA LEU A 199 -8.52 2.79 23.78
C LEU A 199 -8.22 4.31 23.70
N LEU A 200 -8.48 4.94 22.55
CA LEU A 200 -8.42 6.40 22.36
C LEU A 200 -9.75 7.10 22.66
N GLY A 201 -10.79 6.36 23.04
CA GLY A 201 -12.11 6.88 23.38
C GLY A 201 -13.20 6.40 22.42
N ASP A 202 -14.43 6.84 22.70
CA ASP A 202 -15.61 6.55 21.91
C ASP A 202 -15.65 7.47 20.68
N ASP A 203 -15.73 6.87 19.50
CA ASP A 203 -15.91 7.59 18.24
C ASP A 203 -17.38 7.61 17.83
N PRO A 204 -17.90 8.73 17.26
CA PRO A 204 -19.26 8.77 16.78
C PRO A 204 -19.41 7.89 15.52
N GLY A 205 -20.20 6.81 15.64
CA GLY A 205 -20.50 5.90 14.53
C GLY A 205 -19.83 4.55 14.69
N GLU A 206 -19.54 3.88 13.58
CA GLU A 206 -18.79 2.62 13.55
C GLU A 206 -18.08 2.45 12.21
N GLY A 207 -17.18 1.48 12.13
CA GLY A 207 -16.47 1.13 10.91
C GLY A 207 -17.42 0.81 9.74
N ILE A 208 -17.13 1.39 8.58
CA ILE A 208 -17.93 1.27 7.36
C ILE A 208 -18.07 -0.18 6.85
N SER A 209 -17.16 -1.08 7.26
CA SER A 209 -17.20 -2.49 6.88
C SER A 209 -18.25 -3.30 7.61
N LYS A 210 -18.81 -2.80 8.71
CA LYS A 210 -19.72 -3.54 9.60
C LYS A 210 -19.14 -4.86 10.13
N SER A 211 -17.81 -4.99 10.07
CA SER A 211 -17.06 -6.17 10.52
C SER A 211 -16.03 -5.71 11.56
N PRO A 212 -16.44 -5.47 12.82
CA PRO A 212 -15.57 -4.85 13.80
C PRO A 212 -14.37 -5.72 14.16
N GLN A 213 -13.30 -5.08 14.66
CA GLN A 213 -12.17 -5.79 15.28
C GLN A 213 -12.67 -6.76 16.36
N PRO A 214 -12.08 -7.98 16.49
CA PRO A 214 -12.58 -8.99 17.42
C PRO A 214 -12.58 -8.51 18.89
N PRO A 215 -13.60 -8.86 19.69
CA PRO A 215 -13.69 -8.40 21.09
C PRO A 215 -12.47 -8.71 21.95
N TRP A 216 -11.76 -9.80 21.66
CA TRP A 216 -10.61 -10.25 22.44
C TRP A 216 -9.38 -9.34 22.35
N VAL A 217 -9.31 -8.44 21.36
CA VAL A 217 -8.18 -7.49 21.19
C VAL A 217 -8.48 -6.09 21.72
N ARG A 218 -9.72 -5.84 22.20
CA ARG A 218 -10.17 -4.49 22.58
C ARG A 218 -9.34 -3.88 23.71
N ASP A 219 -8.75 -4.70 24.57
CA ASP A 219 -7.88 -4.29 25.69
C ASP A 219 -6.49 -3.78 25.25
N ARG A 220 -6.16 -3.87 23.96
CA ARG A 220 -4.87 -3.51 23.37
C ARG A 220 -5.00 -2.94 21.96
N TYR A 221 -6.11 -2.25 21.70
CA TYR A 221 -6.47 -1.71 20.40
C TYR A 221 -6.56 -0.18 20.43
N TRP A 222 -5.70 0.48 19.66
CA TRP A 222 -5.66 1.94 19.50
C TRP A 222 -5.98 2.30 18.06
N SER A 223 -7.11 2.93 17.81
CA SER A 223 -7.52 3.27 16.45
C SER A 223 -7.84 4.74 16.31
N TYR A 224 -7.14 5.37 15.38
CA TYR A 224 -7.18 6.79 15.14
C TYR A 224 -8.25 7.10 14.10
N SER A 225 -9.18 7.98 14.47
CA SER A 225 -10.18 8.53 13.57
C SER A 225 -10.22 10.06 13.70
N ILE A 226 -10.57 10.74 12.61
CA ILE A 226 -10.65 12.20 12.54
C ILE A 226 -12.03 12.57 12.01
N ASP A 227 -12.56 13.71 12.43
CA ASP A 227 -13.81 14.21 11.87
C ASP A 227 -13.69 14.43 10.35
N GLY A 228 -14.72 14.02 9.62
CA GLY A 228 -14.70 13.96 8.16
C GLY A 228 -14.10 12.68 7.57
N ASP A 229 -13.38 11.84 8.33
CA ASP A 229 -13.05 10.49 7.85
C ASP A 229 -14.25 9.56 8.08
N TRP A 230 -14.89 9.17 6.99
CA TRP A 230 -16.14 8.41 7.03
C TRP A 230 -15.91 6.89 7.11
N TYR A 231 -14.69 6.39 6.94
CA TYR A 231 -14.43 4.95 7.06
C TYR A 231 -14.54 4.43 8.51
N PRO A 232 -13.92 5.06 9.52
CA PRO A 232 -14.09 4.65 10.92
C PRO A 232 -15.36 5.19 11.59
N ARG A 233 -16.05 6.14 10.97
CA ARG A 233 -17.20 6.89 11.54
C ARG A 233 -18.44 6.82 10.64
N ALA A 234 -18.67 5.67 10.01
CA ALA A 234 -19.74 5.49 9.05
C ALA A 234 -21.12 5.46 9.70
N ARG A 235 -22.13 5.83 8.88
CA ARG A 235 -23.55 5.85 9.25
C ARG A 235 -24.42 5.80 7.99
N GLY A 236 -25.68 5.39 8.16
CA GLY A 236 -26.69 5.46 7.10
C GLY A 236 -26.28 4.70 5.83
N LEU A 237 -26.41 5.36 4.68
CA LEU A 237 -26.15 4.75 3.37
C LEU A 237 -24.67 4.40 3.09
N LEU A 238 -23.72 4.88 3.92
CA LEU A 238 -22.30 4.58 3.77
C LEU A 238 -22.00 3.08 3.81
N PHE A 239 -22.71 2.32 4.64
CA PHE A 239 -22.50 0.89 4.78
C PHE A 239 -22.80 0.14 3.47
N LEU A 240 -23.91 0.50 2.81
CA LEU A 240 -24.29 -0.12 1.53
C LEU A 240 -23.32 0.30 0.42
N LEU A 241 -22.94 1.57 0.37
CA LEU A 241 -21.97 2.08 -0.61
C LEU A 241 -20.65 1.31 -0.53
N TYR A 242 -20.15 1.07 0.68
CA TYR A 242 -18.94 0.27 0.90
C TYR A 242 -19.10 -1.20 0.51
N GLN A 243 -20.23 -1.83 0.86
CA GLN A 243 -20.49 -3.23 0.49
C GLN A 243 -20.48 -3.45 -1.03
N VAL A 244 -21.03 -2.49 -1.78
CA VAL A 244 -21.03 -2.51 -3.26
C VAL A 244 -19.62 -2.29 -3.80
N LEU A 245 -18.93 -1.26 -3.30
CA LEU A 245 -17.59 -0.92 -3.73
C LEU A 245 -16.57 -2.04 -3.50
N THR A 246 -16.57 -2.65 -2.31
CA THR A 246 -15.55 -3.64 -1.93
C THR A 246 -15.62 -4.93 -2.73
N ARG A 247 -16.78 -5.23 -3.31
CA ARG A 247 -17.04 -6.36 -4.20
C ARG A 247 -16.84 -6.01 -5.67
N ALA A 248 -16.61 -4.74 -5.99
CA ALA A 248 -16.52 -4.30 -7.36
C ALA A 248 -15.33 -4.97 -8.07
N GLU A 249 -15.65 -5.80 -9.06
CA GLU A 249 -14.72 -6.59 -9.85
C GLU A 249 -15.36 -6.89 -11.22
N LEU A 250 -14.56 -7.07 -12.27
CA LEU A 250 -15.07 -7.42 -13.61
C LEU A 250 -15.47 -8.90 -13.70
N THR A 251 -16.40 -9.34 -12.86
CA THR A 251 -16.85 -10.72 -12.77
C THR A 251 -18.36 -10.84 -12.89
N MET A 252 -18.81 -12.01 -13.35
CA MET A 252 -20.25 -12.32 -13.38
C MET A 252 -20.85 -12.35 -11.97
N GLU A 253 -20.08 -12.77 -10.97
CA GLU A 253 -20.50 -12.79 -9.57
C GLU A 253 -20.87 -11.38 -9.08
N PHE A 254 -20.05 -10.37 -9.40
CA PHE A 254 -20.36 -9.00 -9.05
C PHE A 254 -21.57 -8.45 -9.80
N ALA A 255 -21.75 -8.79 -11.08
CA ALA A 255 -22.94 -8.40 -11.85
C ALA A 255 -24.24 -8.98 -11.25
N ILE A 256 -24.21 -10.25 -10.81
CA ILE A 256 -25.34 -10.90 -10.12
C ILE A 256 -25.59 -10.21 -8.78
N TYR A 257 -24.55 -9.93 -8.01
CA TYR A 257 -24.68 -9.21 -6.75
C TYR A 257 -25.37 -7.85 -6.93
N LEU A 258 -24.90 -7.03 -7.88
CA LEU A 258 -25.52 -5.73 -8.21
C LEU A 258 -27.00 -5.86 -8.59
N PHE A 259 -27.35 -6.87 -9.39
CA PHE A 259 -28.74 -7.14 -9.78
C PHE A 259 -29.63 -7.41 -8.55
N THR A 260 -29.11 -8.12 -7.54
CA THR A 260 -29.85 -8.42 -6.30
C THR A 260 -29.94 -7.25 -5.32
N GLU A 261 -28.94 -6.37 -5.30
CA GLU A 261 -28.92 -5.19 -4.43
C GLU A 261 -29.78 -4.05 -4.99
N PHE A 262 -29.85 -3.91 -6.32
CA PHE A 262 -30.56 -2.83 -7.01
C PHE A 262 -31.99 -2.57 -6.51
N PRO A 263 -32.89 -3.57 -6.40
CA PRO A 263 -34.29 -3.31 -6.00
C PRO A 263 -34.44 -2.90 -4.53
N LYS A 264 -33.39 -2.99 -3.71
CA LYS A 264 -33.47 -2.65 -2.29
C LYS A 264 -33.63 -1.14 -2.12
N GLN A 265 -34.49 -0.75 -1.18
CA GLN A 265 -34.80 0.67 -0.91
C GLN A 265 -33.56 1.53 -0.67
N ALA A 266 -32.59 1.03 0.11
CA ALA A 266 -31.35 1.77 0.38
C ALA A 266 -30.53 2.01 -0.89
N PHE A 267 -30.51 1.06 -1.83
CA PHE A 267 -29.85 1.24 -3.13
C PHE A 267 -30.61 2.26 -3.98
N GLN A 268 -31.95 2.19 -3.99
CA GLN A 268 -32.83 3.16 -4.66
C GLN A 268 -32.64 4.59 -4.13
N GLN A 269 -32.34 4.75 -2.83
CA GLN A 269 -31.97 6.04 -2.25
C GLN A 269 -30.60 6.52 -2.73
N LEU A 270 -29.58 5.63 -2.78
CA LEU A 270 -28.25 5.97 -3.31
C LEU A 270 -28.31 6.43 -4.78
N ILE A 271 -29.13 5.79 -5.62
CA ILE A 271 -29.30 6.19 -7.03
C ILE A 271 -30.34 7.29 -7.25
N GLY A 272 -30.88 7.89 -6.18
CA GLY A 272 -31.77 9.05 -6.25
C GLY A 272 -33.19 8.77 -6.75
N GLN A 273 -33.62 7.51 -6.77
CA GLN A 273 -34.96 7.09 -7.20
C GLN A 273 -35.98 7.08 -6.06
N THR A 274 -35.50 7.03 -4.82
CA THR A 274 -36.34 7.15 -3.62
C THR A 274 -35.90 8.35 -2.81
N PRO A 275 -36.82 9.22 -2.36
CA PRO A 275 -36.49 10.34 -1.48
C PRO A 275 -35.79 9.86 -0.20
N SER A 276 -34.77 10.60 0.22
CA SER A 276 -34.08 10.39 1.48
C SER A 276 -33.48 11.70 1.96
N THR A 277 -33.39 11.87 3.27
CA THR A 277 -32.70 12.99 3.93
C THR A 277 -31.23 12.67 4.22
N ASP A 278 -30.78 11.45 3.92
CA ASP A 278 -29.37 11.07 4.03
C ASP A 278 -28.54 11.89 3.02
N PRO A 279 -27.40 12.49 3.43
CA PRO A 279 -26.56 13.29 2.55
C PRO A 279 -25.99 12.52 1.33
N LEU A 280 -26.03 11.19 1.36
CA LEU A 280 -25.61 10.34 0.23
C LEU A 280 -26.72 10.00 -0.75
N ALA A 281 -27.95 10.43 -0.49
CA ALA A 281 -29.06 10.22 -1.41
C ALA A 281 -28.75 10.83 -2.78
N GLY A 282 -28.85 10.03 -3.84
CA GLY A 282 -28.56 10.46 -5.21
C GLY A 282 -27.08 10.56 -5.59
N THR A 283 -26.13 10.22 -4.70
CA THR A 283 -24.69 10.21 -5.04
C THR A 283 -24.35 9.25 -6.17
N LEU A 284 -25.17 8.22 -6.38
CA LEU A 284 -25.06 7.25 -7.48
C LEU A 284 -26.11 7.47 -8.58
N ALA A 285 -26.71 8.66 -8.70
CA ALA A 285 -27.77 8.92 -9.69
C ALA A 285 -27.33 8.60 -11.14
N GLY A 286 -26.04 8.75 -11.46
CA GLY A 286 -25.48 8.33 -12.75
C GLY A 286 -25.62 6.83 -13.04
N LEU A 287 -25.68 5.97 -12.01
CA LEU A 287 -25.88 4.52 -12.18
C LEU A 287 -27.32 4.19 -12.60
N ALA A 288 -28.31 4.99 -12.22
CA ALA A 288 -29.71 4.69 -12.50
C ALA A 288 -29.93 4.50 -14.01
N GLY A 289 -29.44 5.42 -14.83
CA GLY A 289 -29.55 5.35 -16.30
C GLY A 289 -28.68 4.27 -16.94
N MET A 290 -27.63 3.80 -16.26
CA MET A 290 -26.77 2.72 -16.77
C MET A 290 -27.34 1.33 -16.45
N MET A 291 -27.97 1.17 -15.29
CA MET A 291 -28.48 -0.13 -14.83
C MET A 291 -29.88 -0.45 -15.34
N THR A 292 -30.55 0.50 -15.99
CA THR A 292 -31.93 0.33 -16.47
C THR A 292 -31.99 0.51 -17.98
N SER A 293 -32.80 -0.30 -18.64
CA SER A 293 -33.20 -0.04 -20.03
C SER A 293 -34.19 1.13 -20.07
N GLY A 294 -34.10 2.02 -21.07
CA GLY A 294 -35.09 3.10 -21.25
C GLY A 294 -34.48 4.45 -21.64
N PRO A 295 -35.32 5.46 -21.97
CA PRO A 295 -34.85 6.81 -22.29
C PRO A 295 -34.19 7.48 -21.07
N LEU A 296 -33.15 8.29 -21.31
CA LEU A 296 -32.51 9.16 -20.30
C LEU A 296 -33.56 9.89 -19.46
N GLY A 297 -33.56 9.65 -18.14
CA GLY A 297 -34.53 10.23 -17.19
C GLY A 297 -35.72 9.33 -16.82
N THR A 298 -35.81 8.12 -17.39
CA THR A 298 -36.84 7.12 -17.06
C THR A 298 -36.17 5.80 -16.67
N VAL A 299 -36.36 5.36 -15.42
CA VAL A 299 -35.97 4.00 -14.97
C VAL A 299 -36.91 3.01 -15.64
N GLY A 300 -36.47 2.36 -16.71
CA GLY A 300 -37.18 1.21 -17.25
C GLY A 300 -36.71 -0.10 -16.61
N ALA A 301 -36.84 -1.22 -17.32
CA ALA A 301 -36.56 -2.52 -16.74
C ALA A 301 -35.07 -2.66 -16.39
N LEU A 302 -34.77 -3.16 -15.19
CA LEU A 302 -33.42 -3.49 -14.73
C LEU A 302 -32.74 -4.40 -15.76
N LEU A 303 -31.50 -4.04 -16.13
CA LEU A 303 -30.69 -4.88 -17.00
C LEU A 303 -30.46 -6.25 -16.35
N ASN A 304 -30.58 -7.32 -17.14
CA ASN A 304 -30.27 -8.64 -16.64
C ASN A 304 -28.76 -8.79 -16.36
N PRO A 305 -28.31 -9.82 -15.62
CA PRO A 305 -26.89 -9.96 -15.25
C PRO A 305 -25.91 -9.98 -16.44
N LEU A 306 -26.28 -10.53 -17.60
CA LEU A 306 -25.43 -10.52 -18.79
C LEU A 306 -25.25 -9.10 -19.34
N GLN A 307 -26.32 -8.30 -19.35
CA GLN A 307 -26.29 -6.91 -19.77
C GLN A 307 -25.51 -6.04 -18.79
N LEU A 308 -25.68 -6.26 -17.48
CA LEU A 308 -24.89 -5.58 -16.44
C LEU A 308 -23.40 -5.91 -16.55
N PHE A 309 -23.06 -7.16 -16.85
CA PHE A 309 -21.68 -7.58 -17.06
C PHE A 309 -21.01 -6.85 -18.24
N ALA A 310 -21.76 -6.60 -19.33
CA ALA A 310 -21.24 -5.89 -20.50
C ALA A 310 -20.88 -4.42 -20.21
N ILE A 311 -21.60 -3.77 -19.29
CA ILE A 311 -21.36 -2.37 -18.89
C ILE A 311 -20.57 -2.23 -17.58
N LEU A 312 -20.14 -3.37 -17.03
CA LEU A 312 -19.51 -3.44 -15.72
C LEU A 312 -18.29 -2.52 -15.58
N PRO A 313 -17.41 -2.34 -16.60
CA PRO A 313 -16.30 -1.40 -16.52
C PRO A 313 -16.71 0.04 -16.21
N ASP A 314 -17.80 0.52 -16.80
CA ASP A 314 -18.25 1.90 -16.62
C ASP A 314 -19.00 2.05 -15.28
N LEU A 315 -19.80 1.05 -14.88
CA LEU A 315 -20.45 1.02 -13.56
C LEU A 315 -19.42 1.09 -12.43
N VAL A 316 -18.37 0.30 -12.57
CA VAL A 316 -17.20 0.24 -11.69
C VAL A 316 -16.53 1.61 -11.53
N ARG A 317 -16.29 2.32 -12.64
CA ARG A 317 -15.66 3.66 -12.61
C ARG A 317 -16.54 4.66 -11.87
N LEU A 318 -17.84 4.64 -12.16
CA LEU A 318 -18.77 5.58 -11.53
C LEU A 318 -18.94 5.33 -10.02
N LEU A 319 -18.93 4.06 -9.59
CA LEU A 319 -18.88 3.70 -8.17
C LEU A 319 -17.64 4.29 -7.49
N PHE A 320 -16.47 4.23 -8.13
CA PHE A 320 -15.23 4.75 -7.56
C PHE A 320 -15.21 6.28 -7.48
N ASP A 321 -15.68 6.97 -8.51
CA ASP A 321 -15.75 8.44 -8.52
C ASP A 321 -16.76 8.97 -7.48
N ALA A 322 -17.85 8.24 -7.23
CA ALA A 322 -18.80 8.59 -6.17
C ALA A 322 -18.15 8.59 -4.77
N ILE A 323 -17.21 7.69 -4.50
CA ILE A 323 -16.49 7.68 -3.22
C ILE A 323 -15.48 8.80 -3.09
N LYS A 324 -14.81 9.21 -4.18
CA LYS A 324 -13.95 10.41 -4.14
C LYS A 324 -14.74 11.68 -3.86
N PHE A 325 -15.99 11.74 -4.30
CA PHE A 325 -16.89 12.86 -4.03
C PHE A 325 -17.39 12.89 -2.58
N VAL A 326 -17.43 11.73 -1.93
CA VAL A 326 -18.00 11.48 -0.61
C VAL A 326 -16.90 11.52 0.47
N ALA A 327 -15.70 11.05 0.21
CA ALA A 327 -14.58 11.12 1.15
C ALA A 327 -14.08 12.56 1.30
N THR A 328 -14.13 13.12 2.52
CA THR A 328 -13.38 14.35 2.79
C THR A 328 -11.88 14.05 2.76
N ASN A 329 -11.04 15.07 2.56
CA ASN A 329 -9.59 14.90 2.57
C ASN A 329 -9.04 14.49 3.96
N ALA A 330 -9.88 14.38 5.00
CA ALA A 330 -9.48 14.02 6.36
C ALA A 330 -8.83 12.63 6.46
N HIS A 331 -9.22 11.68 5.59
CA HIS A 331 -8.67 10.31 5.59
C HIS A 331 -7.14 10.26 5.43
N GLY A 332 -6.55 11.27 4.78
CA GLY A 332 -5.11 11.39 4.58
C GLY A 332 -4.36 12.25 5.60
N LYS A 333 -4.98 12.59 6.75
CA LYS A 333 -4.47 13.64 7.67
C LYS A 333 -3.87 13.14 8.99
N TYR A 334 -3.69 11.83 9.15
CA TYR A 334 -3.22 11.24 10.40
C TYR A 334 -1.79 11.63 10.82
N GLY A 335 -0.93 12.00 9.88
CA GLY A 335 0.40 12.55 10.15
C GLY A 335 0.50 14.07 9.99
N ASP A 336 -0.61 14.78 9.77
CA ASP A 336 -0.61 16.22 9.54
C ASP A 336 -0.52 16.98 10.89
N PRO A 337 0.48 17.86 11.11
CA PRO A 337 0.59 18.65 12.33
C PRO A 337 -0.64 19.53 12.64
N ALA A 338 -1.42 19.89 11.62
CA ALA A 338 -2.68 20.62 11.83
C ALA A 338 -3.77 19.75 12.49
N TYR A 339 -3.58 18.44 12.56
CA TYR A 339 -4.49 17.44 13.15
C TYR A 339 -3.84 16.76 14.37
N ALA A 340 -3.16 17.54 15.20
CA ALA A 340 -2.55 17.07 16.45
C ALA A 340 -3.58 16.87 17.58
N LEU A 341 -4.47 15.89 17.42
CA LEU A 341 -5.65 15.69 18.26
C LEU A 341 -5.42 14.83 19.50
N TRP A 342 -4.27 14.15 19.63
CA TRP A 342 -4.01 13.18 20.70
C TRP A 342 -2.89 13.69 21.60
N ASP A 343 -3.27 14.34 22.69
CA ASP A 343 -2.33 14.98 23.63
C ASP A 343 -1.38 16.00 22.95
N GLY A 344 -1.89 16.71 21.94
CA GLY A 344 -1.11 17.65 21.14
C GLY A 344 -0.14 16.98 20.15
N MET A 345 -0.27 15.66 19.94
CA MET A 345 0.49 14.89 18.96
C MET A 345 -0.38 14.51 17.75
N THR A 346 0.27 14.30 16.60
CA THR A 346 -0.38 13.65 15.45
C THR A 346 -0.68 12.18 15.79
N ALA A 347 -1.53 11.52 14.99
CA ALA A 347 -1.84 10.11 15.20
C ALA A 347 -0.58 9.23 15.07
N VAL A 348 0.30 9.56 14.13
CA VAL A 348 1.58 8.85 13.90
C VAL A 348 2.47 8.98 15.13
N ASP A 349 2.66 10.20 15.64
CA ASP A 349 3.51 10.46 16.79
C ASP A 349 2.96 9.79 18.07
N HIS A 350 1.65 9.88 18.29
CA HIS A 350 0.98 9.26 19.43
C HIS A 350 1.05 7.72 19.36
N ALA A 351 0.95 7.14 18.16
CA ALA A 351 1.12 5.70 17.95
C ALA A 351 2.54 5.24 18.28
N ALA A 352 3.56 5.95 17.80
CA ALA A 352 4.95 5.64 18.11
C ALA A 352 5.23 5.76 19.62
N ALA A 353 4.73 6.81 20.28
CA ALA A 353 4.82 6.97 21.72
C ALA A 353 4.13 5.83 22.49
N THR A 354 2.96 5.40 22.02
CA THR A 354 2.20 4.28 22.60
C THR A 354 2.96 2.96 22.48
N ILE A 355 3.51 2.65 21.30
CA ILE A 355 4.31 1.44 21.09
C ILE A 355 5.54 1.44 21.99
N ARG A 356 6.27 2.56 22.09
CA ARG A 356 7.43 2.66 22.99
C ARG A 356 7.10 2.37 24.45
N ARG A 357 5.90 2.75 24.88
CA ARG A 357 5.41 2.57 26.26
C ARG A 357 4.93 1.16 26.55
N VAL A 358 4.29 0.51 25.58
CA VAL A 358 3.54 -0.74 25.79
C VAL A 358 4.26 -1.97 25.25
N ALA A 359 4.88 -1.86 24.06
CA ALA A 359 5.45 -3.01 23.38
C ALA A 359 6.78 -3.44 24.04
N PRO A 360 6.97 -4.74 24.32
CA PRO A 360 8.24 -5.25 24.79
C PRO A 360 9.32 -5.12 23.71
N GLU A 361 10.59 -5.11 24.12
CA GLU A 361 11.72 -5.14 23.19
C GLU A 361 11.67 -6.42 22.33
N GLY A 362 12.00 -6.27 21.04
CA GLY A 362 11.91 -7.37 20.07
C GLY A 362 10.49 -7.64 19.55
N CYS A 363 9.49 -6.85 19.95
CA CYS A 363 8.16 -6.92 19.36
C CYS A 363 8.21 -6.55 17.87
N THR A 364 7.71 -7.46 17.03
CA THR A 364 7.74 -7.27 15.57
C THR A 364 6.53 -6.48 15.10
N LEU A 365 6.78 -5.40 14.36
CA LEU A 365 5.77 -4.52 13.78
C LEU A 365 5.33 -5.04 12.42
N PHE A 366 4.11 -5.55 12.31
CA PHE A 366 3.51 -5.97 11.05
C PHE A 366 2.84 -4.77 10.40
N LEU A 367 3.32 -4.39 9.21
CA LEU A 367 2.83 -3.20 8.50
C LEU A 367 1.86 -3.58 7.39
N LEU A 368 0.63 -3.09 7.50
CA LEU A 368 -0.47 -3.35 6.58
C LEU A 368 -0.92 -2.05 5.89
N PRO A 369 -0.62 -1.87 4.60
CA PRO A 369 -0.83 -0.62 3.91
C PRO A 369 -2.30 -0.38 3.55
N GLY A 370 -2.60 0.87 3.22
CA GLY A 370 -3.86 1.26 2.57
C GLY A 370 -3.93 0.85 1.11
N THR A 371 -5.09 1.04 0.50
CA THR A 371 -5.28 0.83 -0.95
C THR A 371 -4.29 1.69 -1.74
N TRP A 372 -3.68 1.12 -2.78
CA TRP A 372 -2.68 1.77 -3.64
C TRP A 372 -1.35 2.13 -2.94
N ALA A 373 -1.12 1.68 -1.71
CA ALA A 373 0.13 1.89 -0.99
C ALA A 373 0.92 0.57 -0.82
N ASN A 374 2.24 0.68 -0.72
CA ASN A 374 3.12 -0.42 -0.36
C ASN A 374 3.33 -0.46 1.17
N TRP A 375 3.79 -1.59 1.70
CA TRP A 375 4.04 -1.75 3.16
C TRP A 375 5.04 -0.73 3.73
N ASN A 376 5.91 -0.17 2.88
CA ASN A 376 6.89 0.85 3.22
C ASN A 376 6.40 2.29 2.92
N GLN A 377 5.09 2.51 2.93
CA GLN A 377 4.46 3.80 2.64
C GLN A 377 3.31 4.08 3.62
N GLY A 378 3.06 5.37 3.85
CA GLY A 378 1.95 5.86 4.67
C GLY A 378 2.13 5.60 6.17
N PHE A 379 1.06 5.87 6.92
CA PHE A 379 1.12 5.96 8.39
C PHE A 379 1.69 4.72 9.10
N PRO A 380 1.41 3.46 8.70
CA PRO A 380 2.04 2.29 9.31
C PRO A 380 3.57 2.32 9.21
N PHE A 381 4.09 2.71 8.06
CA PHE A 381 5.53 2.85 7.84
C PHE A 381 6.10 4.06 8.56
N ASP A 382 5.41 5.19 8.55
CA ASP A 382 5.86 6.41 9.25
C ASP A 382 6.04 6.15 10.75
N VAL A 383 5.08 5.44 11.39
CA VAL A 383 5.21 4.98 12.79
C VAL A 383 6.43 4.08 12.95
N ALA A 384 6.58 3.07 12.10
CA ALA A 384 7.67 2.12 12.19
C ALA A 384 9.04 2.77 12.01
N ALA A 385 9.15 3.75 11.11
CA ALA A 385 10.36 4.51 10.84
C ALA A 385 10.76 5.40 12.03
N GLN A 386 9.79 6.01 12.73
CA GLN A 386 10.08 6.76 13.96
C GLN A 386 10.58 5.88 15.10
N LEU A 387 10.30 4.57 15.07
CA LEU A 387 10.70 3.61 16.10
C LEU A 387 12.10 3.02 15.87
N GLN A 388 12.71 3.27 14.72
CA GLN A 388 14.10 2.93 14.41
C GLN A 388 15.04 4.02 14.94
#